data_AF-A0A519PJT8-F1
#
_entry.id   AF-A0A519PJT8-F1
#
_cell.length_a   1.000
_cell.length_b   1.000
_cell.length_c   1.000
_cell.angle_alpha   90.00
_cell.angle_beta   90.00
_cell.angle_gamma   90.00
#
_symmetry.space_group_name_H-M   'P 1'
#
loop_
_entity.id
_entity.type
_entity.pdbx_description
1 polymer ?
#
loop_
_entity_poly.entity_id
_entity_poly.type
_entity_poly.pdbx_seq_one_letter_code
_entity_poly.pdbx_strand_id
1 'polypeptide(L)'
;AAPPDLSVMAKARHGGANYIYSLLTGYHTPPAGLRMTSTQHYNAYMAGDLSPFMPDGAEVPPGGFIAMPNPLRDGQVTYDDGTVASADQMAKDVAAYIAWASDPKQVARKQAGVGVLIFLFLFAGVTYLSYRRIWKGVAH
;
A
#
# COMPACT_ATOMS: atom_id res chain seq x y z
N ALA A 1 10.46 -17.75 -10.11
CA ALA A 1 10.42 -16.35 -10.58
C ALA A 1 11.47 -15.55 -9.83
N ALA A 2 12.08 -14.54 -10.45
CA ALA A 2 13.01 -13.66 -9.75
C ALA A 2 12.23 -12.68 -8.83
N PRO A 3 12.75 -12.35 -7.64
CA PRO A 3 12.15 -11.32 -6.79
C PRO A 3 12.13 -9.97 -7.49
N PRO A 4 11.04 -9.18 -7.38
CA PRO A 4 11.03 -7.82 -7.89
C PRO A 4 11.92 -6.90 -7.06
N ASP A 5 12.42 -5.82 -7.67
CA ASP A 5 13.08 -4.74 -6.95
C ASP A 5 12.08 -3.99 -6.05
N LEU A 6 12.50 -3.69 -4.83
CA LEU A 6 11.63 -3.08 -3.81
C LEU A 6 11.80 -1.56 -3.70
N SER A 7 12.76 -0.95 -4.41
CA SER A 7 13.13 0.46 -4.27
C SER A 7 11.97 1.43 -4.48
N VAL A 8 10.98 1.06 -5.29
CA VAL A 8 9.78 1.86 -5.57
C VAL A 8 8.46 1.10 -5.36
N MET A 9 8.50 -0.05 -4.68
CA MET A 9 7.36 -0.97 -4.61
C MET A 9 6.12 -0.34 -3.98
N ALA A 10 6.29 0.50 -2.95
CA ALA A 10 5.17 1.17 -2.29
C ALA A 10 4.49 2.23 -3.19
N LYS A 11 5.16 2.72 -4.23
CA LYS A 11 4.55 3.61 -5.24
C LYS A 11 3.98 2.83 -6.43
N ALA A 12 4.56 1.67 -6.74
CA ALA A 12 4.17 0.82 -7.86
C ALA A 12 2.94 -0.06 -7.60
N ARG A 13 2.35 0.02 -6.41
CA ARG A 13 1.17 -0.74 -6.00
C ARG A 13 0.12 0.18 -5.41
N HIS A 14 -1.14 -0.08 -5.74
CA HIS A 14 -2.27 0.59 -5.10
C HIS A 14 -2.27 0.28 -3.59
N GLY A 15 -2.61 1.27 -2.77
CA GLY A 15 -2.54 1.15 -1.31
C GLY A 15 -1.12 1.23 -0.71
N GLY A 16 -0.07 1.15 -1.53
CA GLY A 16 1.32 1.36 -1.14
C GLY A 16 1.78 0.52 0.04
N ALA A 17 2.17 1.17 1.15
CA ALA A 17 2.59 0.48 2.37
C ALA A 17 1.55 -0.54 2.85
N ASN A 18 0.26 -0.21 2.76
CA ASN A 18 -0.81 -1.09 3.22
C ASN A 18 -0.88 -2.37 2.38
N TYR A 19 -0.65 -2.29 1.07
CA TYR A 19 -0.57 -3.47 0.22
C TYR A 19 0.59 -4.37 0.63
N ILE A 20 1.77 -3.81 0.90
CA ILE A 20 2.94 -4.57 1.33
C ILE A 20 2.65 -5.27 2.66
N TYR A 21 2.10 -4.56 3.64
CA TYR A 21 1.68 -5.12 4.91
C TYR A 21 0.68 -6.28 4.71
N SER A 22 -0.41 -6.04 3.98
CA SER A 22 -1.43 -7.05 3.70
C SER A 22 -0.87 -8.27 2.97
N LEU A 23 0.06 -8.07 2.05
CA LEU A 23 0.74 -9.16 1.36
C LEU A 23 1.59 -9.99 2.34
N LEU A 24 2.35 -9.36 3.22
CA LEU A 24 3.19 -10.05 4.20
C LEU A 24 2.38 -10.80 5.27
N THR A 25 1.19 -10.30 5.64
CA THR A 25 0.30 -10.95 6.61
C THR A 25 -0.73 -11.89 5.96
N GLY A 26 -0.83 -11.91 4.63
CA GLY A 26 -1.89 -12.59 3.87
C GLY A 26 -1.68 -14.08 3.60
N TYR A 27 -0.66 -14.69 4.20
CA TYR A 27 -0.35 -16.09 4.03
C TYR A 27 -1.26 -16.95 4.92
N HIS A 28 -2.27 -17.56 4.30
CA HIS A 28 -3.23 -18.44 4.96
C HIS A 28 -3.19 -19.84 4.36
N THR A 29 -3.78 -20.80 5.08
CA THR A 29 -4.01 -22.14 4.54
C THR A 29 -4.84 -22.03 3.26
N PRO A 30 -4.39 -22.65 2.15
CA PRO A 30 -5.16 -22.67 0.91
C PRO A 30 -6.58 -23.22 1.13
N PRO A 31 -7.61 -22.58 0.55
CA PRO A 31 -8.98 -23.08 0.56
C PRO A 31 -9.08 -24.51 0.02
N ALA A 32 -10.02 -25.28 0.56
CA ALA A 32 -10.20 -26.68 0.17
C ALA A 32 -10.52 -26.79 -1.34
N GLY A 33 -9.84 -27.71 -2.02
CA GLY A 33 -10.03 -27.95 -3.45
C GLY A 33 -9.24 -27.02 -4.37
N LEU A 34 -8.51 -26.04 -3.84
CA LEU A 34 -7.66 -25.16 -4.65
C LEU A 34 -6.47 -25.95 -5.22
N ARG A 35 -6.42 -26.07 -6.54
CA ARG A 35 -5.34 -26.77 -7.25
C ARG A 35 -4.14 -25.85 -7.42
N MET A 36 -3.00 -26.22 -6.84
CA MET A 36 -1.78 -25.41 -6.80
C MET A 36 -0.55 -26.23 -7.20
N THR A 37 0.43 -25.59 -7.83
CA THR A 37 1.74 -26.21 -8.04
C THR A 37 2.63 -26.10 -6.79
N SER A 38 3.70 -26.88 -6.71
CA SER A 38 4.64 -26.86 -5.57
C SER A 38 5.41 -25.54 -5.41
N THR A 39 5.42 -24.69 -6.44
CA THR A 39 6.11 -23.39 -6.44
C THR A 39 5.16 -22.21 -6.22
N GLN A 40 3.86 -22.48 -6.03
CA GLN A 40 2.83 -21.48 -5.78
C GLN A 40 2.44 -21.48 -4.30
N HIS A 41 2.26 -20.29 -3.76
CA HIS A 41 1.72 -20.06 -2.43
C HIS A 41 0.44 -19.22 -2.55
N TYR A 42 -0.58 -19.56 -1.75
CA TYR A 42 -1.83 -18.80 -1.73
C TYR A 42 -1.64 -17.57 -0.84
N ASN A 43 -2.12 -16.42 -1.32
CA ASN A 43 -2.17 -15.20 -0.55
C ASN A 43 -3.47 -14.45 -0.82
N ALA A 44 -4.20 -14.12 0.25
CA ALA A 44 -5.53 -13.51 0.15
C ALA A 44 -5.52 -12.08 -0.44
N TYR A 45 -4.37 -11.41 -0.44
CA TYR A 45 -4.22 -10.03 -0.94
C TYR A 45 -3.41 -9.95 -2.24
N MET A 46 -2.95 -11.08 -2.77
CA MET A 46 -2.36 -11.13 -4.10
C MET A 46 -3.47 -11.06 -5.14
N ALA A 47 -3.35 -10.20 -6.14
CA ALA A 47 -4.31 -10.18 -7.24
C ALA A 47 -4.12 -11.44 -8.11
N GLY A 48 -5.21 -12.14 -8.41
CA GLY A 48 -5.23 -13.28 -9.31
C GLY A 48 -6.64 -13.78 -9.55
N ASP A 49 -6.84 -14.50 -10.65
CA ASP A 49 -8.08 -15.25 -10.88
C ASP A 49 -7.85 -16.70 -10.45
N LEU A 50 -8.59 -17.13 -9.43
CA LEU A 50 -8.54 -18.48 -8.88
C LEU A 50 -9.64 -19.40 -9.44
N SER A 51 -10.57 -18.86 -10.23
CA SER A 51 -11.71 -19.61 -10.80
C SER A 51 -11.28 -20.86 -11.57
N PRO A 52 -10.22 -20.83 -12.43
CA PRO A 52 -9.79 -22.02 -13.18
C PRO A 52 -9.22 -23.14 -12.30
N PHE A 53 -8.80 -22.80 -11.08
CA PHE A 53 -8.10 -23.69 -10.15
C PHE A 53 -9.03 -24.28 -9.09
N MET A 54 -10.28 -23.82 -9.04
CA MET A 54 -11.32 -24.35 -8.16
C MET A 54 -12.18 -25.41 -8.88
N PRO A 55 -12.84 -26.32 -8.14
CA PRO A 55 -13.86 -27.20 -8.72
C PRO A 55 -15.06 -26.42 -9.27
N ASP A 56 -15.73 -26.98 -10.28
CA ASP A 56 -16.92 -26.35 -10.87
C ASP A 56 -18.02 -26.16 -9.81
N GLY A 57 -18.58 -24.95 -9.75
CA GLY A 57 -19.64 -24.59 -8.79
C GLY A 57 -19.15 -24.27 -7.36
N ALA A 58 -17.85 -24.32 -7.09
CA ALA A 58 -17.29 -23.90 -5.81
C ALA A 58 -17.18 -22.37 -5.71
N GLU A 59 -17.27 -21.85 -4.48
CA GLU A 59 -17.04 -20.42 -4.20
C GLU A 59 -15.57 -20.07 -4.46
N VAL A 60 -15.32 -19.05 -5.29
CA VAL A 60 -13.97 -18.61 -5.63
C VAL A 60 -13.46 -17.68 -4.52
N PRO A 61 -12.42 -18.06 -3.77
CA PRO A 61 -11.88 -17.23 -2.71
C PRO A 61 -11.19 -15.98 -3.28
N PRO A 62 -11.14 -14.86 -2.53
CA PRO A 62 -10.31 -13.74 -2.92
C PRO A 62 -8.82 -14.11 -2.85
N GLY A 63 -8.01 -13.38 -3.60
CA GLY A 63 -6.56 -13.53 -3.59
C GLY A 63 -6.00 -14.19 -4.85
N GLY A 64 -4.80 -14.76 -4.72
CA GLY A 64 -4.05 -15.24 -5.88
C GLY A 64 -2.83 -16.06 -5.49
N PHE A 65 -2.14 -16.56 -6.51
CA PHE A 65 -0.88 -17.26 -6.34
C PHE A 65 0.31 -16.32 -6.36
N ILE A 66 1.24 -16.53 -5.43
CA ILE A 66 2.52 -15.86 -5.37
C ILE A 66 3.65 -16.88 -5.30
N ALA A 67 4.76 -16.60 -6.00
CA ALA A 67 5.96 -17.45 -5.97
C ALA A 67 6.85 -17.22 -4.74
N MET A 68 6.50 -16.26 -3.90
CA MET A 68 7.20 -15.91 -2.66
C MET A 68 6.62 -16.75 -1.52
N PRO A 69 7.41 -17.60 -0.84
CA PRO A 69 6.96 -18.29 0.37
C PRO A 69 6.72 -17.29 1.51
N ASN A 70 6.00 -17.70 2.56
CA ASN A 70 5.78 -16.85 3.73
C ASN A 70 7.13 -16.45 4.37
N PRO A 71 7.50 -15.15 4.34
CA PRO A 71 8.82 -14.72 4.77
C PRO A 71 8.90 -14.42 6.28
N LEU A 72 7.76 -14.31 6.97
CA LEU A 72 7.68 -13.87 8.37
C LEU A 72 7.18 -14.98 9.29
N ARG A 73 7.81 -15.09 10.45
CA ARG A 73 7.40 -15.94 11.58
C ARG A 73 7.63 -15.17 12.88
N ASP A 74 6.81 -15.41 13.89
CA ASP A 74 6.98 -14.77 15.20
C ASP A 74 8.37 -15.08 15.79
N GLY A 75 9.01 -14.07 16.36
CA GLY A 75 10.34 -14.17 16.97
C GLY A 75 11.49 -14.34 15.99
N GLN A 76 11.28 -14.14 14.68
CA GLN A 76 12.31 -14.34 13.66
C GLN A 76 13.49 -13.34 13.76
N VAL A 77 13.26 -12.17 14.35
CA VAL A 77 14.30 -11.16 14.62
C VAL A 77 14.22 -10.71 16.07
N THR A 78 15.31 -10.17 16.59
CA THR A 78 15.35 -9.52 17.91
C THR A 78 15.52 -8.03 17.71
N TYR A 79 14.64 -7.23 18.30
CA TYR A 79 14.76 -5.78 18.30
C TYR A 79 15.60 -5.31 19.50
N ASP A 80 16.51 -4.36 19.27
CA ASP A 80 17.41 -3.84 20.30
C ASP A 80 16.70 -3.04 21.40
N ASP A 81 15.49 -2.54 21.11
CA ASP A 81 14.65 -1.77 22.02
C ASP A 81 13.71 -2.63 22.87
N GLY A 82 13.75 -3.96 22.70
CA GLY A 82 12.88 -4.90 23.41
C GLY A 82 11.48 -5.04 22.83
N THR A 83 11.20 -4.47 21.65
CA THR A 83 9.92 -4.66 20.95
C THR A 83 9.67 -6.14 20.66
N VAL A 84 8.42 -6.60 20.87
CA VAL A 84 8.03 -7.98 20.57
C VAL A 84 7.99 -8.18 19.06
N ALA A 85 8.82 -9.08 18.56
CA ALA A 85 8.90 -9.40 17.13
C ALA A 85 7.78 -10.34 16.66
N SER A 86 6.53 -9.91 16.74
CA SER A 86 5.43 -10.61 16.07
C SER A 86 5.50 -10.40 14.55
N ALA A 87 4.98 -11.34 13.77
CA ALA A 87 4.91 -11.24 12.31
C ALA A 87 4.12 -9.99 11.88
N ASP A 88 3.08 -9.61 12.63
CA ASP A 88 2.33 -8.37 12.43
C ASP A 88 3.20 -7.12 12.62
N GLN A 89 3.98 -7.05 13.69
CA GLN A 89 4.87 -5.93 13.96
C GLN A 89 5.97 -5.82 12.89
N MET A 90 6.63 -6.93 12.56
CA MET A 90 7.63 -6.99 11.50
C MET A 90 7.06 -6.58 10.14
N ALA A 91 5.83 -7.01 9.80
CA ALA A 91 5.18 -6.61 8.56
C ALA A 91 4.93 -5.10 8.50
N LYS A 92 4.50 -4.48 9.60
CA LYS A 92 4.32 -3.01 9.69
C LYS A 92 5.62 -2.27 9.51
N ASP A 93 6.67 -2.71 10.18
CA ASP A 93 7.98 -2.06 10.15
C ASP A 93 8.62 -2.15 8.76
N VAL A 94 8.59 -3.33 8.14
CA VAL A 94 9.08 -3.53 6.77
C VAL A 94 8.27 -2.73 5.76
N ALA A 95 6.94 -2.69 5.90
CA ALA A 95 6.09 -1.89 5.02
C ALA A 95 6.38 -0.39 5.16
N ALA A 96 6.58 0.11 6.38
CA ALA A 96 6.96 1.49 6.64
C ALA A 96 8.34 1.82 6.05
N TYR A 97 9.32 0.92 6.23
CA TYR A 97 10.65 1.06 5.66
C TYR A 97 10.63 1.12 4.13
N ILE A 98 9.92 0.20 3.46
CA ILE A 98 9.82 0.18 1.99
C ILE A 98 9.08 1.43 1.49
N ALA A 99 8.08 1.94 2.21
CA ALA A 99 7.40 3.18 1.88
C ALA A 99 8.31 4.41 2.00
N TRP A 100 9.16 4.45 3.04
CA TRP A 100 10.19 5.48 3.18
C TRP A 100 11.23 5.37 2.06
N ALA A 101 11.74 4.17 1.76
CA ALA A 101 12.69 3.94 0.68
C ALA A 101 12.12 4.37 -0.69
N SER A 102 10.83 4.13 -0.89
CA SER A 102 10.10 4.57 -2.09
C SER A 102 9.92 6.10 -2.16
N ASP A 103 9.89 6.82 -1.02
CA ASP A 103 9.64 8.27 -0.96
C ASP A 103 10.41 8.99 0.16
N PRO A 104 11.76 9.08 0.11
CA PRO A 104 12.56 9.59 1.22
C PRO A 104 12.33 11.08 1.50
N LYS A 105 11.74 11.82 0.54
CA LYS A 105 11.41 13.25 0.65
C LYS A 105 9.94 13.51 0.96
N GLN A 106 9.18 12.50 1.39
CA GLN A 106 7.74 12.63 1.67
C GLN A 106 7.43 13.72 2.70
N VAL A 107 8.22 13.82 3.77
CA VAL A 107 8.04 14.82 4.83
C VAL A 107 8.23 16.24 4.28
N ALA A 108 9.34 16.49 3.58
CA ALA A 108 9.61 17.78 2.97
C ALA A 108 8.53 18.18 1.96
N ARG A 109 8.06 17.23 1.13
CA ARG A 109 6.96 17.48 0.18
C ARG A 109 5.67 17.88 0.89
N LYS A 110 5.29 17.17 1.96
CA LYS A 110 4.07 17.47 2.73
C LYS A 110 4.16 18.84 3.41
N GLN A 111 5.31 19.18 4.02
CA GLN A 111 5.53 20.48 4.64
C GLN A 111 5.43 21.63 3.62
N ALA A 112 6.10 21.50 2.47
CA ALA A 112 6.00 22.49 1.40
C ALA A 112 4.57 22.62 0.87
N GLY A 113 3.87 21.49 0.67
CA GLY A 113 2.49 21.46 0.20
C GLY A 113 1.52 22.21 1.11
N VAL A 114 1.64 22.06 2.44
CA VAL A 114 0.82 22.82 3.40
C VAL A 114 1.05 24.33 3.25
N GLY A 115 2.31 24.76 3.14
CA GLY A 115 2.63 26.18 2.92
C GLY A 115 2.02 26.73 1.62
N VAL A 116 2.12 25.98 0.54
CA VAL A 116 1.54 26.34 -0.77
C VAL A 116 0.01 26.44 -0.69
N LEU A 117 -0.67 25.51 -0.01
CA LEU A 117 -2.12 25.55 0.14
C LEU A 117 -2.61 26.77 0.92
N ILE A 118 -1.91 27.16 1.99
CA ILE A 118 -2.23 28.36 2.75
C ILE A 118 -2.05 29.61 1.88
N PHE A 119 -0.94 29.71 1.15
CA PHE A 119 -0.70 30.81 0.22
C PHE A 119 -1.81 30.91 -0.84
N LEU A 120 -2.15 29.79 -1.48
CA LEU A 120 -3.20 29.75 -2.50
C LEU A 120 -4.57 30.12 -1.94
N PHE A 121 -4.90 29.72 -0.71
CA PHE A 121 -6.16 30.09 -0.06
C PHE A 121 -6.26 31.61 0.15
N LEU A 122 -5.20 32.23 0.68
CA LEU A 122 -5.15 33.69 0.87
C LEU A 122 -5.18 34.42 -0.47
N PHE A 123 -4.40 33.95 -1.44
CA PHE A 123 -4.34 34.54 -2.78
C PHE A 123 -5.69 34.43 -3.51
N ALA A 124 -6.38 33.29 -3.40
CA ALA A 124 -7.73 33.11 -3.91
C ALA A 124 -8.72 34.08 -3.24
N GLY A 125 -8.61 34.30 -1.92
CA GLY A 125 -9.40 35.30 -1.22
C GLY A 125 -9.18 36.73 -1.74
N VAL A 126 -7.92 37.14 -1.90
CA VAL A 126 -7.56 38.48 -2.42
C VAL A 126 -8.05 38.68 -3.86
N THR A 127 -7.83 37.68 -4.72
CA THR A 127 -8.26 37.73 -6.12
C THR A 127 -9.79 37.73 -6.25
N TYR A 128 -10.50 36.93 -5.43
CA TYR A 128 -11.96 36.94 -5.39
C TYR A 128 -12.54 38.29 -4.94
N LEU A 129 -11.97 38.89 -3.89
CA LEU A 129 -12.38 40.23 -3.44
C LEU A 129 -12.10 41.29 -4.50
N SER A 130 -10.96 41.19 -5.19
CA SER A 130 -10.59 42.09 -6.29
C SER A 130 -11.58 41.96 -7.46
N TYR A 131 -11.90 40.72 -7.86
CA TYR A 131 -12.93 40.43 -8.86
C TYR A 131 -14.28 41.04 -8.46
N ARG A 132 -14.77 40.75 -7.25
CA ARG A 132 -16.05 41.28 -6.78
C ARG A 132 -16.10 42.81 -6.74
N ARG A 133 -14.97 43.48 -6.48
CA ARG A 133 -14.88 44.94 -6.45
C ARG A 133 -14.90 45.55 -7.85
N ILE A 134 -14.15 44.99 -8.80
CA ILE A 134 -14.07 45.49 -10.18
C ILE A 134 -15.41 45.32 -10.90
N TRP A 135 -16.05 44.17 -10.71
CA TRP A 135 -17.28 43.80 -11.44
C TRP A 135 -18.57 44.26 -10.75
N LYS A 136 -18.48 45.01 -9.64
CA LYS A 136 -19.65 45.47 -8.85
C LYS A 136 -20.60 46.40 -9.63
N GLY A 137 -20.16 46.97 -10.76
CA GLY A 137 -20.93 47.95 -11.55
C GLY A 137 -21.07 47.59 -13.02
N VAL A 138 -20.74 46.36 -13.42
CA VAL A 138 -20.92 45.90 -14.81
C VAL A 138 -22.20 45.09 -14.85
N ALA A 139 -23.19 45.51 -15.65
CA ALA A 139 -24.41 44.75 -15.88
C ALA A 139 -24.06 43.39 -16.51
N HIS A 140 -24.68 42.32 -16.01
CA HIS A 140 -24.56 40.99 -16.59
C HIS A 140 -25.20 40.91 -17.97
#